data_AF-W5Z4V4-F1
#
_entry.id   AF-W5Z4V4-F1
#
_cell.length_a   1.000
_cell.length_b   1.000
_cell.length_c   1.000
_cell.angle_alpha   90.00
_cell.angle_beta   90.00
_cell.angle_gamma   90.00
#
_symmetry.space_group_name_H-M   'P 1'
#
loop_
_entity.id
_entity.type
_entity.pdbx_description
1 polymer ?
#
loop_
_entity_poly.entity_id
_entity_poly.type
_entity_poly.pdbx_seq_one_letter_code
_entity_poly.pdbx_strand_id
1 'polypeptide(L)'
;MNLGNWDGGVLKAVLVASLIVPIYAVVEMGIPNSVDGLAGLGMFFLLFYSVYLLISIAGWVLVGFPAHWLICRFGGGRLVWYVIAVTMFTLAIYALAQFEAAIVFGLAALFQALLFKYYAYNHAKT
;
A
#
# COMPACT_ATOMS: atom_id res chain seq x y z
N MET A 1 -11.76 3.60 -21.87
CA MET A 1 -11.74 3.42 -20.40
C MET A 1 -10.47 4.05 -19.89
N ASN A 2 -10.56 5.08 -19.04
CA ASN A 2 -9.36 5.78 -18.54
C ASN A 2 -8.82 5.05 -17.30
N LEU A 3 -7.77 4.27 -17.49
CA LEU A 3 -7.07 3.55 -16.42
C LEU A 3 -6.07 4.42 -15.66
N GLY A 4 -5.85 5.67 -16.09
CA GLY A 4 -4.80 6.54 -15.59
C GLY A 4 -3.39 6.00 -15.88
N ASN A 5 -2.38 6.66 -15.33
CA ASN A 5 -1.01 6.16 -15.25
C ASN A 5 -0.93 5.16 -14.09
N TRP A 6 -1.56 3.99 -14.28
CA TRP A 6 -1.75 3.01 -13.22
C TRP A 6 -0.43 2.38 -12.78
N ASP A 7 0.50 2.16 -13.69
CA ASP A 7 1.82 1.58 -13.46
C ASP A 7 2.66 2.48 -12.57
N GLY A 8 2.82 3.76 -12.94
CA GLY A 8 3.48 4.75 -12.10
C GLY A 8 2.71 5.02 -10.80
N GLY A 9 1.37 4.95 -10.85
CA GLY A 9 0.49 5.13 -9.70
C GLY A 9 0.71 4.06 -8.63
N VAL A 10 0.75 2.78 -9.02
CA VAL A 10 1.00 1.66 -8.11
C VAL A 10 2.39 1.77 -7.50
N LEU A 11 3.42 1.98 -8.33
CA LEU A 11 4.80 2.05 -7.84
C LEU A 11 4.96 3.15 -6.78
N LYS A 12 4.45 4.35 -7.06
CA LYS A 12 4.50 5.47 -6.12
C LYS A 12 3.68 5.19 -4.86
N ALA A 13 2.47 4.64 -5.00
CA ALA A 13 1.62 4.33 -3.86
C ALA A 13 2.27 3.31 -2.92
N VAL A 14 2.85 2.23 -3.47
CA VAL A 14 3.55 1.20 -2.71
C VAL A 14 4.78 1.79 -2.02
N LEU A 15 5.63 2.52 -2.75
CA LEU A 15 6.85 3.08 -2.16
C LEU A 15 6.54 4.14 -1.10
N VAL A 16 5.61 5.06 -1.35
CA VAL A 16 5.26 6.11 -0.37
C VAL A 16 4.57 5.52 0.85
N ALA A 17 3.67 4.54 0.69
CA ALA A 17 3.05 3.85 1.82
C ALA A 17 4.08 3.10 2.68
N SER A 18 5.09 2.51 2.06
CA SER A 18 6.13 1.77 2.78
C SER A 18 6.94 2.63 3.75
N LEU A 19 7.08 3.95 3.48
CA LEU A 19 7.89 4.87 4.29
C LEU A 19 7.39 5.02 5.73
N ILE A 20 6.11 4.72 6.00
CA ILE A 20 5.53 4.82 7.35
C ILE A 20 6.34 3.97 8.35
N VAL A 21 6.71 2.74 7.98
CA VAL A 21 7.39 1.82 8.90
C VAL A 21 8.85 2.22 9.15
N PRO A 22 9.68 2.54 8.14
CA PRO A 22 11.03 3.06 8.38
C PRO A 22 11.03 4.37 9.18
N ILE A 23 10.11 5.29 8.90
CA ILE A 23 10.00 6.54 9.66
C ILE A 23 9.67 6.24 11.13
N TYR A 24 8.65 5.41 11.38
CA TYR A 24 8.27 5.01 12.73
C TYR A 24 9.44 4.33 13.48
N ALA A 25 10.14 3.41 12.81
CA ALA A 25 11.30 2.72 13.35
C ALA A 25 12.42 3.69 13.78
N VAL A 26 12.76 4.69 12.94
CA VAL A 26 13.77 5.69 13.28
C VAL A 26 13.32 6.61 14.41
N VAL A 27 12.04 7.01 14.42
CA VAL A 27 11.49 7.88 15.47
C VAL A 27 11.52 7.20 16.83
N GLU A 28 11.14 5.92 16.91
CA GLU A 28 11.08 5.19 18.18
C GLU A 28 12.42 4.66 18.66
N MET A 29 13.24 4.13 17.76
CA MET A 29 14.52 3.52 18.14
C MET A 29 15.69 4.52 18.12
N GLY A 30 15.50 5.69 17.50
CA GLY A 30 16.58 6.63 17.19
C GLY A 30 17.51 6.12 16.10
N ILE A 31 18.51 6.95 15.76
CA ILE A 31 19.60 6.54 14.87
C ILE A 31 20.72 5.96 15.74
N PRO A 32 21.11 4.69 15.57
CA PRO A 32 22.17 4.09 16.36
C PRO A 32 23.53 4.76 16.12
N ASN A 33 24.29 4.94 17.19
CA ASN A 33 25.64 5.53 17.14
C ASN A 33 26.77 4.49 17.00
N SER A 34 26.44 3.19 17.04
CA SER A 34 27.40 2.09 16.85
C SER A 34 27.25 1.44 15.48
N VAL A 35 28.35 0.89 14.97
CA VAL A 35 28.35 0.17 13.68
C VAL A 35 27.40 -1.03 13.73
N ASP A 36 27.40 -1.79 14.81
CA ASP A 36 26.52 -2.95 14.99
C ASP A 36 25.04 -2.54 15.02
N GLY A 37 24.71 -1.42 15.69
CA GLY A 37 23.35 -0.90 15.72
C GLY A 37 22.88 -0.43 14.35
N LEU A 38 23.76 0.25 13.61
CA LEU A 38 23.46 0.70 12.24
C LEU A 38 23.25 -0.48 11.29
N ALA A 39 24.08 -1.53 11.41
CA ALA A 39 23.93 -2.77 10.65
C ALA A 39 22.60 -3.46 10.98
N GLY A 40 22.22 -3.52 12.27
CA GLY A 40 20.93 -4.05 12.71
C GLY A 40 19.73 -3.31 12.11
N LEU A 41 19.75 -1.97 12.14
CA LEU A 41 18.71 -1.15 11.53
C LEU A 41 18.64 -1.34 10.00
N GLY A 42 19.80 -1.42 9.35
CA GLY A 42 19.89 -1.71 7.91
C GLY A 42 19.31 -3.07 7.54
N MET A 43 19.62 -4.12 8.31
CA MET A 43 19.08 -5.46 8.13
C MET A 43 17.56 -5.50 8.34
N PHE A 44 17.05 -4.77 9.35
CA PHE A 44 15.62 -4.61 9.57
C PHE A 44 14.93 -3.98 8.35
N PHE A 45 15.45 -2.87 7.81
CA PHE A 45 14.87 -2.25 6.61
C PHE A 45 14.92 -3.17 5.40
N LEU A 46 16.04 -3.86 5.17
CA LEU A 46 16.17 -4.77 4.04
C LEU A 46 15.13 -5.90 4.11
N LEU A 47 14.96 -6.50 5.29
CA LEU A 47 13.96 -7.55 5.50
C LEU A 47 12.54 -7.00 5.35
N PHE A 48 12.26 -5.85 5.95
CA PHE A 48 10.97 -5.17 5.84
C PHE A 48 10.59 -4.90 4.38
N TYR A 49 11.47 -4.24 3.62
CA TYR A 49 11.19 -3.90 2.22
C TYR A 49 11.02 -5.16 1.36
N SER A 50 11.83 -6.19 1.58
CA SER A 50 11.74 -7.44 0.82
C SER A 50 10.37 -8.11 1.01
N VAL A 51 9.91 -8.25 2.24
CA VAL A 51 8.62 -8.85 2.57
C VAL A 51 7.46 -7.95 2.13
N TYR A 52 7.57 -6.65 2.39
CA TYR A 52 6.54 -5.67 2.04
C TYR A 52 6.30 -5.60 0.53
N LEU A 53 7.37 -5.58 -0.28
CA LEU A 53 7.26 -5.56 -1.73
C LEU A 53 6.63 -6.84 -2.26
N LEU A 54 7.02 -8.01 -1.73
CA LEU A 54 6.44 -9.29 -2.11
C LEU A 54 4.92 -9.31 -1.85
N ILE A 55 4.50 -8.93 -0.63
CA ILE A 55 3.08 -8.89 -0.25
C ILE A 55 2.33 -7.84 -1.07
N SER A 56 2.92 -6.66 -1.29
CA SER A 56 2.29 -5.60 -2.07
C SER A 56 2.08 -6.00 -3.53
N ILE A 57 3.08 -6.64 -4.16
CA ILE A 57 2.96 -7.15 -5.53
C ILE A 57 1.85 -8.21 -5.59
N ALA A 58 1.84 -9.17 -4.66
CA ALA A 58 0.80 -10.19 -4.61
C ALA A 58 -0.60 -9.58 -4.41
N GLY A 59 -0.75 -8.62 -3.50
CA GLY A 59 -2.00 -7.91 -3.25
C GLY A 59 -2.50 -7.13 -4.47
N TRP A 60 -1.61 -6.45 -5.18
CA TRP A 60 -1.96 -5.74 -6.42
C TRP A 60 -2.35 -6.70 -7.54
N VAL A 61 -1.62 -7.81 -7.74
CA VAL A 61 -1.93 -8.79 -8.78
C VAL A 61 -3.27 -9.48 -8.51
N LEU A 62 -3.52 -9.90 -7.27
CA LEU A 62 -4.70 -10.69 -6.91
C LEU A 62 -5.96 -9.86 -6.71
N VAL A 63 -5.82 -8.65 -6.14
CA VAL A 63 -6.96 -7.83 -5.71
C VAL A 63 -6.93 -6.45 -6.35
N GLY A 64 -5.79 -5.76 -6.29
CA GLY A 64 -5.68 -4.35 -6.70
C GLY A 64 -6.00 -4.11 -8.18
N PHE A 65 -5.39 -4.85 -9.11
CA PHE A 65 -5.63 -4.70 -10.55
C PHE A 65 -7.02 -5.15 -10.98
N PRO A 66 -7.52 -6.34 -10.55
CA PRO A 66 -8.90 -6.73 -10.82
C PRO A 66 -9.90 -5.69 -10.30
N ALA A 67 -9.71 -5.20 -9.07
CA ALA A 67 -10.56 -4.15 -8.50
C ALA A 67 -10.47 -2.86 -9.31
N HIS A 68 -9.28 -2.35 -9.62
CA HIS A 68 -9.08 -1.14 -10.43
C HIS A 68 -9.77 -1.26 -11.79
N TRP A 69 -9.60 -2.40 -12.47
CA TRP A 69 -10.25 -2.66 -13.75
C TRP A 69 -11.78 -2.64 -13.64
N LEU A 70 -12.35 -3.33 -12.65
CA LEU A 70 -13.80 -3.33 -12.39
C LEU A 70 -14.33 -1.93 -12.08
N ILE A 71 -13.61 -1.18 -11.25
CA ILE A 71 -13.98 0.19 -10.86
C ILE A 71 -13.94 1.14 -12.06
N CYS A 72 -12.94 1.03 -12.93
CA CYS A 72 -12.87 1.82 -14.16
C CYS A 72 -13.92 1.40 -15.19
N ARG A 73 -14.26 0.11 -15.26
CA ARG A 73 -15.24 -0.43 -16.21
C ARG A 73 -16.67 -0.07 -15.85
N PHE A 74 -17.05 -0.20 -14.59
CA PHE A 74 -18.43 -0.06 -14.12
C PHE A 74 -18.66 1.16 -13.23
N GLY A 75 -17.64 1.57 -12.47
CA GLY A 75 -17.74 2.66 -11.49
C GLY A 75 -17.24 4.01 -11.97
N GLY A 76 -16.83 4.12 -13.25
CA GLY A 76 -16.27 5.35 -13.83
C GLY A 76 -14.98 5.83 -13.17
N GLY A 77 -14.25 4.95 -12.46
CA GLY A 77 -12.99 5.32 -11.80
C GLY A 77 -13.17 6.25 -10.58
N ARG A 78 -14.37 6.36 -10.02
CA ARG A 78 -14.67 7.23 -8.86
C ARG A 78 -14.03 6.68 -7.58
N LEU A 79 -13.50 7.58 -6.75
CA LEU A 79 -12.81 7.24 -5.49
C LEU A 79 -13.67 6.37 -4.55
N VAL A 80 -14.98 6.63 -4.49
CA VAL A 80 -15.92 5.88 -3.62
C VAL A 80 -15.83 4.37 -3.82
N TRP A 81 -15.61 3.90 -5.04
CA TRP A 81 -15.53 2.48 -5.33
C TRP A 81 -14.22 1.83 -4.85
N TYR A 82 -13.12 2.60 -4.79
CA TYR A 82 -11.88 2.13 -4.18
C TYR A 82 -12.05 1.98 -2.68
N VAL A 83 -12.72 2.95 -2.04
CA VAL A 83 -13.03 2.87 -0.60
C VAL A 83 -13.90 1.65 -0.30
N ILE A 84 -14.96 1.41 -1.10
CA ILE A 84 -15.80 0.22 -0.95
C ILE A 84 -14.98 -1.07 -1.11
N ALA A 85 -14.12 -1.15 -2.14
CA ALA A 85 -13.29 -2.34 -2.37
C ALA A 85 -12.34 -2.61 -1.20
N VAL A 86 -11.72 -1.57 -0.64
CA VAL A 86 -10.87 -1.67 0.56
C VAL A 86 -11.67 -2.08 1.79
N THR A 87 -12.87 -1.51 1.98
CA THR A 87 -13.74 -1.92 3.09
C THR A 87 -14.12 -3.39 2.99
N MET A 88 -14.49 -3.86 1.79
CA MET A 88 -14.80 -5.29 1.57
C MET A 88 -13.59 -6.18 1.83
N PHE A 89 -12.40 -5.78 1.36
CA PHE A 89 -11.15 -6.48 1.66
C PHE A 89 -10.89 -6.54 3.18
N THR A 90 -11.07 -5.42 3.88
CA THR A 90 -10.86 -5.32 5.34
C THR A 90 -11.82 -6.23 6.09
N LEU A 91 -13.10 -6.26 5.70
CA LEU A 91 -14.11 -7.16 6.28
C LEU A 91 -13.78 -8.63 6.00
N ALA A 92 -13.25 -8.95 4.82
CA ALA A 92 -12.82 -10.30 4.50
C ALA A 92 -11.64 -10.74 5.37
N ILE A 93 -10.64 -9.87 5.58
CA ILE A 93 -9.53 -10.16 6.51
C ILE A 93 -10.06 -10.31 7.94
N TYR A 94 -10.99 -9.46 8.37
CA TYR A 94 -11.61 -9.59 9.70
C TYR A 94 -12.33 -10.94 9.88
N ALA A 95 -13.00 -11.45 8.84
CA ALA A 95 -13.70 -12.73 8.91
C ALA A 95 -12.75 -13.95 8.85
N LEU A 96 -11.58 -13.82 8.20
CA LEU A 96 -10.66 -14.93 7.94
C LEU A 96 -9.42 -14.94 8.87
N ALA A 97 -9.13 -13.84 9.53
CA ALA A 97 -7.96 -13.64 10.37
C ALA A 97 -8.34 -12.96 11.70
N GLN A 98 -7.35 -12.41 12.40
CA GLN A 98 -7.55 -11.70 13.67
C GLN A 98 -7.89 -10.22 13.42
N PHE A 99 -8.49 -9.59 14.44
CA PHE A 99 -8.89 -8.18 14.39
C PHE A 99 -7.71 -7.24 14.12
N GLU A 100 -6.55 -7.49 14.73
CA GLU A 100 -5.34 -6.69 14.54
C GLU A 100 -4.86 -6.74 13.09
N ALA A 101 -4.90 -7.92 12.47
CA ALA A 101 -4.55 -8.09 11.07
C ALA A 101 -5.50 -7.29 10.16
N ALA A 102 -6.80 -7.34 10.43
CA ALA A 102 -7.79 -6.58 9.66
C ALA A 102 -7.54 -5.07 9.74
N ILE A 103 -7.23 -4.54 10.91
CA ILE A 103 -6.88 -3.13 11.07
C ILE A 103 -5.62 -2.78 10.30
N VAL A 104 -4.53 -3.53 10.51
CA VAL A 104 -3.23 -3.22 9.91
C VAL A 104 -3.30 -3.30 8.38
N PHE A 105 -3.82 -4.39 7.83
CA PHE A 105 -3.93 -4.56 6.39
C PHE A 105 -5.00 -3.66 5.77
N GLY A 106 -6.11 -3.42 6.47
CA GLY A 106 -7.18 -2.53 6.00
C GLY A 106 -6.74 -1.07 5.90
N LEU A 107 -6.07 -0.55 6.93
CA LEU A 107 -5.51 0.80 6.91
C LEU A 107 -4.41 0.95 5.86
N ALA A 108 -3.52 -0.03 5.75
CA ALA A 108 -2.49 -0.05 4.72
C ALA A 108 -3.09 -0.05 3.30
N ALA A 109 -4.10 -0.89 3.06
CA ALA A 109 -4.80 -0.96 1.79
C ALA A 109 -5.55 0.34 1.46
N LEU A 110 -6.17 0.98 2.46
CA LEU A 110 -6.83 2.27 2.29
C LEU A 110 -5.82 3.34 1.89
N PHE A 111 -4.71 3.43 2.63
CA PHE A 111 -3.68 4.41 2.36
C PHE A 111 -3.07 4.21 0.95
N GLN A 112 -2.74 2.97 0.59
CA GLN A 112 -2.27 2.63 -0.75
C GLN A 112 -3.31 2.97 -1.84
N ALA A 113 -4.59 2.70 -1.61
CA ALA A 113 -5.65 3.00 -2.59
C ALA A 113 -5.84 4.51 -2.80
N LEU A 114 -5.76 5.30 -1.73
CA LEU A 114 -5.83 6.77 -1.80
C LEU A 114 -4.63 7.34 -2.57
N LEU A 115 -3.41 6.90 -2.23
CA LEU A 115 -2.19 7.31 -2.92
C LEU A 115 -2.22 6.87 -4.39
N PHE A 116 -2.66 5.64 -4.68
CA PHE A 116 -2.80 5.14 -6.03
C PHE A 116 -3.73 6.03 -6.84
N LYS A 117 -4.92 6.34 -6.31
CA LYS A 117 -5.90 7.17 -7.02
C LYS A 117 -5.34 8.57 -7.28
N TYR A 118 -4.62 9.14 -6.31
CA TYR A 118 -3.93 10.42 -6.48
C TYR A 118 -2.89 10.33 -7.60
N TYR A 119 -1.92 9.41 -7.52
CA TYR A 119 -0.82 9.35 -8.48
C TYR A 119 -1.25 8.91 -9.89
N ALA A 120 -2.23 8.01 -10.01
CA ALA A 120 -2.72 7.54 -11.30
C ALA A 120 -3.46 8.62 -12.10
N TYR A 121 -4.04 9.63 -11.45
CA TYR A 121 -4.92 10.61 -12.10
C TYR A 121 -4.48 12.07 -11.96
N ASN A 122 -3.69 12.47 -10.96
CA ASN A 122 -3.16 13.84 -10.88
C ASN A 122 -1.96 14.10 -11.79
N HIS A 123 -1.27 13.05 -12.27
CA HIS A 123 -0.20 13.21 -13.27
C HIS A 123 -0.70 13.18 -14.73
N ALA A 124 -1.99 12.97 -14.98
CA ALA A 124 -2.56 12.98 -16.34
C ALA A 124 -2.87 14.41 -16.85
N LYS A 125 -2.42 15.46 -16.15
CA LYS A 125 -2.67 16.88 -16.47
C LYS A 125 -1.45 17.65 -16.96
N THR A 126 -0.38 16.97 -17.37
CA THR A 126 0.76 17.59 -18.07
C THR A 126 0.74 17.25 -19.53
#